data_AF-A0A937Q4D2-F1
#
_entry.id   AF-A0A937Q4D2-F1
#
_cell.length_a   1.000
_cell.length_b   1.000
_cell.length_c   1.000
_cell.angle_alpha   90.00
_cell.angle_beta   90.00
_cell.angle_gamma   90.00
#
_symmetry.space_group_name_H-M   'P 1'
#
loop_
_entity.id
_entity.type
_entity.pdbx_description
1 polymer ?
#
loop_
_entity_poly.entity_id
_entity_poly.type
_entity_poly.pdbx_seq_one_letter_code
_entity_poly.pdbx_strand_id
1 'polypeptide(L)'
;MKKISVWVIVFLFATPLAFFQGCAAEKVSIKIEKSLPQSKLAHYNDSFDKLRDDIWDKAALLAEEAQSSNFKAAEMTIENGQLKIVTKTGCFSKGALAPRYAIRGDFDVQVDCHIDFLDRAHDMDQYLCFVVHEVGKDWKDINSAMIGVREIEGPNERVIYSACIQKGVYLHGNKYSIRNFHGSLRIVRIGNKASTYYKREGKTEWKKMETFRFTKNDVGCGFLLQNFIMRRESITARSPVQARFDNFRINAAQEIIEEEI
;
A
#
# COMPACT_ATOMS: atom_id res chain seq x y z
N MET A 1 0.58 -23.75 73.57
CA MET A 1 1.27 -22.98 72.52
C MET A 1 0.64 -23.28 71.17
N LYS A 2 0.39 -22.22 70.39
CA LYS A 2 -0.09 -22.15 68.99
C LYS A 2 0.52 -23.28 68.12
N LYS A 3 -0.12 -23.89 67.12
CA LYS A 3 -1.05 -23.35 66.11
C LYS A 3 -2.07 -24.40 65.61
N ILE A 4 -3.21 -23.86 65.22
CA ILE A 4 -4.42 -24.47 64.67
C ILE A 4 -4.40 -24.41 63.13
N SER A 5 -5.05 -25.41 62.51
CA SER A 5 -5.67 -25.40 61.16
C SER A 5 -4.70 -25.53 59.98
N VAL A 6 -4.96 -26.31 58.92
CA VAL A 6 -6.19 -26.25 58.11
C VAL A 6 -6.57 -27.60 57.50
N TRP A 7 -7.89 -27.78 57.51
CA TRP A 7 -8.70 -28.90 57.10
C TRP A 7 -8.73 -29.18 55.59
N VAL A 8 -8.92 -30.47 55.30
CA VAL A 8 -9.51 -31.01 54.08
C VAL A 8 -10.98 -30.58 54.01
N ILE A 9 -11.40 -29.92 52.94
CA ILE A 9 -12.80 -29.93 52.48
C ILE A 9 -12.81 -30.11 50.97
N VAL A 10 -13.32 -31.27 50.56
CA VAL A 10 -13.79 -31.59 49.22
C VAL A 10 -15.20 -31.03 49.08
N PHE A 11 -15.47 -30.29 47.99
CA PHE A 11 -16.83 -30.13 47.48
C PHE A 11 -16.78 -30.15 45.95
N LEU A 12 -17.36 -31.21 45.37
CA LEU A 12 -17.86 -31.25 44.00
C LEU A 12 -18.94 -30.17 43.84
N PHE A 13 -18.93 -29.43 42.73
CA PHE A 13 -20.16 -29.11 41.97
C PHE A 13 -19.80 -28.57 40.57
N ALA A 14 -20.29 -29.31 39.55
CA ALA A 14 -20.74 -28.89 38.22
C ALA A 14 -19.92 -27.86 37.38
N THR A 15 -19.43 -28.34 36.23
CA THR A 15 -19.13 -27.51 35.04
C THR A 15 -20.34 -26.71 34.57
N PRO A 16 -20.11 -25.52 33.97
CA PRO A 16 -20.42 -25.42 32.54
C PRO A 16 -19.27 -24.84 31.71
N LEU A 17 -19.29 -25.26 30.45
CA LEU A 17 -18.48 -24.82 29.33
C LEU A 17 -18.34 -23.30 29.20
N ALA A 18 -17.23 -22.93 28.56
CA ALA A 18 -17.06 -21.80 27.66
C ALA A 18 -17.07 -20.39 28.26
N PHE A 19 -15.87 -19.82 28.42
CA PHE A 19 -15.56 -18.52 27.82
C PHE A 19 -14.09 -18.52 27.36
N PHE A 20 -13.81 -19.27 26.29
CA PHE A 20 -12.81 -18.80 25.35
C PHE A 20 -13.37 -17.50 24.75
N GLN A 21 -13.05 -16.35 25.36
CA GLN A 21 -13.00 -15.10 24.60
C GLN A 21 -11.72 -15.16 23.75
N GLY A 22 -11.74 -16.05 22.76
CA GLY A 22 -10.97 -15.81 21.55
C GLY A 22 -11.44 -14.46 21.04
N CYS A 23 -10.53 -13.50 20.96
CA CYS A 23 -10.70 -12.38 20.05
C CYS A 23 -10.96 -13.01 18.69
N ALA A 24 -12.24 -13.11 18.31
CA ALA A 24 -12.64 -13.34 16.95
C ALA A 24 -12.16 -12.10 16.19
N ALA A 25 -10.91 -12.17 15.73
CA ALA A 25 -10.40 -11.27 14.72
C ALA A 25 -11.33 -11.46 13.53
N GLU A 26 -12.17 -10.45 13.33
CA GLU A 26 -13.17 -10.40 12.29
C GLU A 26 -12.50 -10.74 10.95
N LYS A 27 -12.96 -11.79 10.28
CA LYS A 27 -12.64 -11.98 8.86
C LYS A 27 -13.28 -10.81 8.14
N VAL A 28 -12.51 -9.75 7.94
CA VAL A 28 -12.96 -8.53 7.26
C VAL A 28 -13.20 -8.87 5.78
N SER A 29 -14.35 -9.46 5.47
CA SER A 29 -14.88 -9.52 4.11
C SER A 29 -15.58 -8.19 3.86
N ILE A 30 -14.85 -7.20 3.36
CA ILE A 30 -15.45 -5.95 2.96
C ILE A 30 -16.19 -6.23 1.65
N LYS A 31 -17.50 -6.42 1.73
CA LYS A 31 -18.33 -6.71 0.57
C LYS A 31 -18.76 -5.40 -0.08
N ILE A 32 -18.27 -5.13 -1.29
CA ILE A 32 -18.79 -4.05 -2.13
C ILE A 32 -20.09 -4.54 -2.77
N GLU A 33 -21.23 -3.96 -2.40
CA GLU A 33 -22.56 -4.49 -2.74
C GLU A 33 -22.89 -4.51 -4.24
N LYS A 34 -22.29 -3.60 -5.03
CA LYS A 34 -22.59 -3.40 -6.46
C LYS A 34 -21.36 -3.61 -7.36
N SER A 35 -20.48 -4.55 -7.02
CA SER A 35 -19.30 -4.82 -7.82
C SER A 35 -19.65 -5.39 -9.21
N LEU A 36 -18.87 -5.02 -10.22
CA LEU A 36 -18.81 -5.74 -11.49
C LEU A 36 -18.51 -7.22 -11.27
N PRO A 37 -18.99 -8.12 -12.16
CA PRO A 37 -18.62 -9.53 -12.15
C PRO A 37 -17.10 -9.71 -12.27
N GLN A 38 -16.56 -10.74 -11.59
CA GLN A 38 -15.13 -11.02 -11.60
C GLN A 38 -14.56 -11.28 -13.00
N SER A 39 -15.36 -11.83 -13.93
CA SER A 39 -14.96 -12.00 -15.33
C SER A 39 -14.68 -10.68 -16.04
N LYS A 40 -15.36 -9.59 -15.68
CA LYS A 40 -15.09 -8.25 -16.22
C LYS A 40 -13.86 -7.63 -15.57
N LEU A 41 -13.67 -7.84 -14.25
CA LEU A 41 -12.52 -7.30 -13.52
C LEU A 41 -11.20 -8.01 -13.89
N ALA A 42 -11.27 -9.29 -14.30
CA ALA A 42 -10.10 -10.09 -14.63
C ALA A 42 -9.21 -9.47 -15.71
N HIS A 43 -9.77 -8.72 -16.65
CA HIS A 43 -8.99 -8.02 -17.69
C HIS A 43 -8.02 -6.98 -17.11
N TYR A 44 -8.40 -6.31 -16.01
CA TYR A 44 -7.62 -5.25 -15.36
C TYR A 44 -6.71 -5.76 -14.24
N ASN A 45 -6.81 -7.05 -13.89
CA ASN A 45 -5.84 -7.69 -13.01
C ASN A 45 -4.54 -7.98 -13.79
N ASP A 46 -3.42 -7.94 -13.08
CA ASP A 46 -2.12 -8.22 -13.69
C ASP A 46 -1.26 -9.10 -12.78
N SER A 47 -0.86 -10.26 -13.29
CA SER A 47 0.14 -11.15 -12.68
C SER A 47 1.57 -10.71 -13.00
N PHE A 48 1.75 -9.72 -13.88
CA PHE A 48 3.06 -9.28 -14.37
C PHE A 48 3.87 -10.37 -15.08
N ASP A 49 3.20 -11.28 -15.80
CA ASP A 49 3.86 -12.24 -16.71
C ASP A 49 4.52 -11.54 -17.92
N LYS A 50 4.01 -10.35 -18.27
CA LYS A 50 4.57 -9.42 -19.25
C LYS A 50 4.18 -8.00 -18.85
N LEU A 51 4.91 -6.99 -19.32
CA LEU A 51 4.47 -5.61 -19.17
C LEU A 51 3.29 -5.36 -20.12
N ARG A 52 2.16 -4.94 -19.57
CA ARG A 52 0.90 -4.74 -20.29
C ARG A 52 0.66 -3.26 -20.59
N ASP A 53 1.14 -2.79 -21.73
CA ASP A 53 0.93 -1.41 -22.19
C ASP A 53 -0.54 -1.11 -22.56
N ASP A 54 -1.39 -2.15 -22.66
CA ASP A 54 -2.83 -2.00 -22.84
C ASP A 54 -3.55 -1.51 -21.57
N ILE A 55 -3.00 -1.80 -20.38
CA ILE A 55 -3.60 -1.39 -19.12
C ILE A 55 -2.75 -0.38 -18.34
N TRP A 56 -1.44 -0.33 -18.56
CA TRP A 56 -0.52 0.50 -17.78
C TRP A 56 0.11 1.62 -18.58
N ASP A 57 0.17 2.80 -17.96
CA ASP A 57 1.10 3.86 -18.31
C ASP A 57 2.26 3.92 -17.34
N LYS A 58 3.45 4.21 -17.88
CA LYS A 58 4.63 4.52 -17.08
C LYS A 58 4.48 5.93 -16.52
N ALA A 59 4.36 6.05 -15.20
CA ALA A 59 4.20 7.33 -14.53
C ALA A 59 5.55 7.82 -13.98
N ALA A 60 5.97 9.01 -14.38
CA ALA A 60 7.22 9.63 -13.91
C ALA A 60 7.01 11.09 -13.45
N LEU A 61 5.90 11.37 -12.78
CA LEU A 61 5.65 12.70 -12.23
C LEU A 61 6.72 13.07 -11.19
N LEU A 62 7.39 14.21 -11.42
CA LEU A 62 8.35 14.85 -10.51
C LEU A 62 7.72 16.09 -9.89
N ALA A 63 8.09 16.40 -8.65
CA ALA A 63 7.49 17.50 -7.90
C ALA A 63 8.24 18.82 -8.05
N GLU A 64 9.57 18.78 -8.23
CA GLU A 64 10.42 19.98 -8.15
C GLU A 64 11.47 20.05 -9.27
N GLU A 65 11.90 21.27 -9.61
CA GLU A 65 12.93 21.54 -10.61
C GLU A 65 14.29 20.95 -10.21
N ALA A 66 14.64 21.03 -8.92
CA ALA A 66 15.85 20.43 -8.38
C ALA A 66 15.92 18.91 -8.65
N GLN A 67 14.79 18.22 -8.49
CA GLN A 67 14.67 16.78 -8.80
C GLN A 67 14.81 16.53 -10.30
N SER A 68 14.18 17.37 -11.12
CA SER A 68 14.21 17.26 -12.58
C SER A 68 15.62 17.37 -13.16
N SER A 69 16.49 18.22 -12.58
CA SER A 69 17.86 18.44 -13.07
C SER A 69 18.76 17.20 -13.03
N ASN A 70 18.50 16.27 -12.11
CA ASN A 70 19.27 15.04 -11.94
C ASN A 70 18.32 13.83 -11.78
N PHE A 71 17.29 13.76 -12.63
CA PHE A 71 16.35 12.65 -12.64
C PHE A 71 16.74 11.56 -13.65
N LYS A 72 16.58 10.29 -13.26
CA LYS A 72 16.59 9.15 -14.18
C LYS A 72 15.47 8.18 -13.85
N ALA A 73 14.68 7.82 -14.85
CA ALA A 73 13.67 6.78 -14.70
C ALA A 73 14.29 5.48 -14.18
N ALA A 74 13.61 4.84 -13.23
CA ALA A 74 13.98 3.53 -12.76
C ALA A 74 13.85 2.51 -13.89
N GLU A 75 14.65 1.46 -13.83
CA GLU A 75 14.53 0.33 -14.73
C GLU A 75 13.35 -0.53 -14.31
N MET A 76 12.51 -0.90 -15.27
CA MET A 76 11.35 -1.75 -15.06
C MET A 76 11.43 -2.94 -16.00
N THR A 77 11.55 -4.14 -15.41
CA THR A 77 11.68 -5.40 -16.15
C THR A 77 10.72 -6.44 -15.60
N ILE A 78 10.38 -7.43 -16.42
CA ILE A 78 9.67 -8.63 -15.99
C ILE A 78 10.69 -9.75 -15.77
N GLU A 79 10.72 -10.30 -14.57
CA GLU A 79 11.60 -11.42 -14.20
C GLU A 79 10.78 -12.46 -13.43
N ASN A 80 10.71 -13.70 -13.93
CA ASN A 80 10.01 -14.82 -13.28
C ASN A 80 8.54 -14.54 -12.92
N GLY A 81 7.80 -13.87 -13.82
CA GLY A 81 6.39 -13.53 -13.59
C GLY A 81 6.20 -12.43 -12.53
N GLN A 82 7.19 -11.56 -12.34
CA GLN A 82 7.11 -10.43 -11.43
C GLN A 82 7.60 -9.17 -12.14
N LEU A 83 6.94 -8.05 -11.88
CA LEU A 83 7.48 -6.74 -12.22
C LEU A 83 8.56 -6.37 -11.21
N LYS A 84 9.77 -6.12 -11.70
CA LYS A 84 10.90 -5.62 -10.91
C LYS A 84 11.13 -4.16 -11.26
N ILE A 85 11.21 -3.31 -10.25
CA ILE A 85 11.59 -1.90 -10.38
C ILE A 85 12.92 -1.69 -9.67
N VAL A 86 13.90 -1.11 -10.36
CA VAL A 86 15.26 -0.83 -9.83
C VAL A 86 15.62 0.64 -10.05
N THR A 87 15.83 1.39 -8.98
CA THR A 87 16.23 2.80 -9.07
C THR A 87 17.66 2.92 -9.60
N LYS A 88 17.99 4.03 -10.27
CA LYS A 88 19.36 4.35 -10.71
C LYS A 88 20.15 5.03 -9.60
N THR A 89 21.47 4.88 -9.63
CA THR A 89 22.41 5.48 -8.67
C THR A 89 22.86 6.87 -9.12
N GLY A 90 23.33 7.71 -8.17
CA GLY A 90 23.84 9.05 -8.48
C GLY A 90 22.78 10.10 -8.79
N CYS A 91 21.49 9.77 -8.68
CA CYS A 91 20.39 10.59 -9.18
C CYS A 91 19.08 10.34 -8.43
N PHE A 92 18.15 11.28 -8.57
CA PHE A 92 16.75 11.03 -8.24
C PHE A 92 16.21 10.00 -9.22
N SER A 93 15.59 8.94 -8.70
CA SER A 93 15.10 7.87 -9.55
C SER A 93 13.79 7.29 -9.04
N LYS A 94 12.87 7.09 -9.99
CA LYS A 94 11.49 6.66 -9.76
C LYS A 94 11.04 5.75 -10.89
N GLY A 95 10.34 4.68 -10.54
CA GLY A 95 9.53 3.89 -11.46
C GLY A 95 8.13 3.76 -10.89
N ALA A 96 7.12 3.99 -11.72
CA ALA A 96 5.73 3.84 -11.31
C ALA A 96 4.88 3.36 -12.48
N LEU A 97 3.83 2.62 -12.16
CA LEU A 97 2.76 2.28 -13.09
C LEU A 97 1.44 2.85 -12.56
N ALA A 98 0.68 3.47 -13.47
CA ALA A 98 -0.68 3.91 -13.25
C ALA A 98 -1.56 3.31 -14.36
N PRO A 99 -2.77 2.81 -14.08
CA PRO A 99 -3.60 2.24 -15.12
C PRO A 99 -4.17 3.30 -16.06
N ARG A 100 -4.47 2.89 -17.30
CA ARG A 100 -5.14 3.67 -18.36
C ARG A 100 -6.65 3.80 -18.18
N TYR A 101 -7.14 3.58 -16.97
CA TYR A 101 -8.55 3.62 -16.62
C TYR A 101 -8.74 4.20 -15.24
N ALA A 102 -9.93 4.77 -15.03
CA ALA A 102 -10.39 5.22 -13.72
C ALA A 102 -11.38 4.23 -13.11
N ILE A 103 -11.53 4.29 -11.79
CA ILE A 103 -12.51 3.51 -11.04
C ILE A 103 -13.58 4.45 -10.49
N ARG A 104 -14.84 4.21 -10.89
CA ARG A 104 -15.99 4.96 -10.38
C ARG A 104 -16.67 4.20 -9.25
N GLY A 105 -17.09 4.94 -8.23
CA GLY A 105 -17.85 4.39 -7.10
C GLY A 105 -17.02 3.54 -6.12
N ASP A 106 -17.68 2.73 -5.32
CA ASP A 106 -17.02 1.90 -4.31
C ASP A 106 -16.08 0.86 -4.94
N PHE A 107 -14.93 0.64 -4.31
CA PHE A 107 -13.91 -0.26 -4.85
C PHE A 107 -13.06 -0.88 -3.76
N ASP A 108 -12.32 -1.92 -4.17
CA ASP A 108 -11.36 -2.66 -3.38
C ASP A 108 -10.22 -3.11 -4.30
N VAL A 109 -9.05 -2.49 -4.13
CA VAL A 109 -7.87 -2.73 -4.95
C VAL A 109 -6.67 -3.09 -4.08
N GLN A 110 -5.79 -3.94 -4.61
CA GLN A 110 -4.58 -4.33 -3.93
C GLN A 110 -3.40 -4.53 -4.88
N VAL A 111 -2.20 -4.47 -4.30
CA VAL A 111 -0.97 -4.88 -4.94
C VAL A 111 -0.17 -5.76 -3.98
N ASP A 112 0.36 -6.86 -4.51
CA ASP A 112 1.29 -7.75 -3.83
C ASP A 112 2.71 -7.32 -4.18
N CYS A 113 3.55 -7.07 -3.17
CA CYS A 113 4.88 -6.54 -3.37
C CYS A 113 5.89 -6.97 -2.30
N HIS A 114 7.16 -6.84 -2.69
CA HIS A 114 8.32 -7.11 -1.85
C HIS A 114 9.35 -5.98 -1.99
N ILE A 115 9.90 -5.54 -0.86
CA ILE A 115 11.08 -4.68 -0.81
C ILE A 115 11.99 -5.10 0.36
N ASP A 116 13.27 -5.26 0.03
CA ASP A 116 14.35 -5.36 1.00
C ASP A 116 15.02 -4.00 1.13
N PHE A 117 14.93 -3.42 2.33
CA PHE A 117 15.58 -2.14 2.57
C PHE A 117 17.08 -2.32 2.65
N LEU A 118 17.81 -1.43 1.99
CA LEU A 118 19.25 -1.37 2.06
C LEU A 118 19.67 -0.84 3.43
N ASP A 119 20.56 -1.57 4.10
CA ASP A 119 21.17 -1.11 5.34
C ASP A 119 22.17 0.03 5.07
N ARG A 120 22.16 1.05 5.94
CA ARG A 120 23.11 2.17 5.93
C ARG A 120 23.09 3.03 4.65
N ALA A 121 22.02 2.98 3.88
CA ALA A 121 21.79 3.86 2.73
C ALA A 121 21.26 5.22 3.19
N HIS A 122 22.05 5.95 3.98
CA HIS A 122 21.66 7.25 4.55
C HIS A 122 21.66 8.37 3.50
N ASP A 123 22.20 8.16 2.31
CA ASP A 123 22.36 9.16 1.27
C ASP A 123 21.17 9.26 0.30
N MET A 124 20.06 8.60 0.65
CA MET A 124 18.80 8.56 -0.08
C MET A 124 17.63 8.13 0.82
N ASP A 125 16.41 8.26 0.30
CA ASP A 125 15.25 7.60 0.90
C ASP A 125 14.98 6.27 0.19
N GLN A 126 14.17 5.41 0.78
CA GLN A 126 13.69 4.18 0.14
C GLN A 126 12.18 4.17 0.29
N TYR A 127 11.44 4.36 -0.81
CA TYR A 127 10.00 4.65 -0.73
C TYR A 127 9.22 3.82 -1.76
N LEU A 128 8.39 2.90 -1.26
CA LEU A 128 7.41 2.16 -2.03
C LEU A 128 6.02 2.60 -1.59
N CYS A 129 5.18 2.97 -2.54
CA CYS A 129 3.84 3.48 -2.25
C CYS A 129 2.81 2.88 -3.20
N PHE A 130 1.64 2.52 -2.65
CA PHE A 130 0.42 2.23 -3.38
C PHE A 130 -0.60 3.34 -3.06
N VAL A 131 -1.19 3.91 -4.10
CA VAL A 131 -2.01 5.13 -3.99
C VAL A 131 -3.26 5.04 -4.85
N VAL A 132 -4.35 5.62 -4.35
CA VAL A 132 -5.52 6.01 -5.13
C VAL A 132 -5.68 7.53 -5.07
N HIS A 133 -6.01 8.16 -6.18
CA HIS A 133 -6.10 9.62 -6.29
C HIS A 133 -7.22 10.03 -7.24
N GLU A 134 -7.82 11.19 -7.01
CA GLU A 134 -8.84 11.72 -7.92
C GLU A 134 -8.27 12.03 -9.30
N VAL A 135 -8.99 11.63 -10.35
CA VAL A 135 -8.64 11.96 -11.75
C VAL A 135 -9.05 13.39 -12.08
N GLY A 136 -8.29 14.05 -12.96
CA GLY A 136 -8.63 15.37 -13.51
C GLY A 136 -8.56 16.52 -12.51
N LYS A 137 -7.79 16.37 -11.42
CA LYS A 137 -7.56 17.41 -10.42
C LYS A 137 -6.11 17.83 -10.39
N ASP A 138 -5.89 19.13 -10.24
CA ASP A 138 -4.57 19.68 -9.93
C ASP A 138 -4.09 19.19 -8.57
N TRP A 139 -2.77 19.08 -8.40
CA TRP A 139 -2.14 18.62 -7.16
C TRP A 139 -2.56 19.42 -5.91
N LYS A 140 -2.93 20.70 -6.09
CA LYS A 140 -3.39 21.57 -5.01
C LYS A 140 -4.79 21.21 -4.50
N ASP A 141 -5.61 20.56 -5.31
CA ASP A 141 -7.00 20.24 -4.99
C ASP A 141 -7.26 18.73 -4.90
N ILE A 142 -6.27 17.92 -5.24
CA ILE A 142 -6.39 16.46 -5.29
C ILE A 142 -6.70 15.87 -3.91
N ASN A 143 -7.58 14.89 -3.89
CA ASN A 143 -7.72 13.96 -2.78
C ASN A 143 -7.05 12.63 -3.12
N SER A 144 -6.28 12.08 -2.19
CA SER A 144 -5.59 10.80 -2.37
C SER A 144 -5.54 10.01 -1.08
N ALA A 145 -5.59 8.69 -1.17
CA ALA A 145 -5.35 7.79 -0.04
C ALA A 145 -4.18 6.88 -0.43
N MET A 146 -3.25 6.68 0.49
CA MET A 146 -2.03 5.93 0.21
C MET A 146 -1.63 5.04 1.38
N ILE A 147 -1.00 3.93 1.02
CA ILE A 147 -0.33 3.03 1.94
C ILE A 147 1.00 2.65 1.32
N GLY A 148 2.04 2.57 2.14
CA GLY A 148 3.37 2.27 1.63
C GLY A 148 4.32 1.84 2.71
N VAL A 149 5.54 1.56 2.29
CA VAL A 149 6.65 1.27 3.18
C VAL A 149 7.79 2.21 2.84
N ARG A 150 8.49 2.69 3.87
CA ARG A 150 9.58 3.62 3.66
C ARG A 150 10.67 3.54 4.71
N GLU A 151 11.86 3.95 4.31
CA GLU A 151 12.96 4.38 5.16
C GLU A 151 13.32 5.81 4.72
N ILE A 152 13.34 6.74 5.66
CA ILE A 152 13.71 8.14 5.41
C ILE A 152 15.02 8.39 6.17
N GLU A 153 15.96 9.10 5.54
CA GLU A 153 17.19 9.54 6.19
C GLU A 153 16.90 10.31 7.49
N GLY A 154 17.64 9.99 8.55
CA GLY A 154 17.51 10.64 9.85
C GLY A 154 17.08 9.67 10.94
N PRO A 155 15.78 9.43 11.16
CA PRO A 155 15.32 8.58 12.25
C PRO A 155 15.70 7.10 12.06
N ASN A 156 16.22 6.70 10.88
CA ASN A 156 16.50 5.32 10.49
C ASN A 156 15.34 4.37 10.81
N GLU A 157 14.12 4.90 10.77
CA GLU A 157 12.92 4.15 11.08
C GLU A 157 12.32 3.62 9.77
N ARG A 158 12.47 2.32 9.56
CA ARG A 158 11.74 1.58 8.52
C ARG A 158 10.31 1.40 8.98
N VAL A 159 9.35 1.92 8.23
CA VAL A 159 7.94 1.88 8.60
C VAL A 159 7.06 1.41 7.46
N ILE A 160 6.00 0.68 7.79
CA ILE A 160 4.78 0.68 6.99
C ILE A 160 3.92 1.84 7.48
N TYR A 161 3.34 2.62 6.56
CA TYR A 161 2.55 3.80 6.89
C TYR A 161 1.31 3.90 6.02
N SER A 162 0.34 4.65 6.52
CA SER A 162 -0.81 5.14 5.75
C SER A 162 -0.83 6.66 5.81
N ALA A 163 -1.40 7.27 4.77
CA ALA A 163 -1.62 8.72 4.73
C ALA A 163 -2.75 9.04 3.75
N CYS A 164 -3.21 10.28 3.78
CA CYS A 164 -4.05 10.84 2.74
C CYS A 164 -3.61 12.25 2.36
N ILE A 165 -4.00 12.68 1.16
CA ILE A 165 -3.97 14.08 0.76
C ILE A 165 -5.43 14.52 0.71
N GLN A 166 -5.75 15.65 1.36
CA GLN A 166 -7.06 16.27 1.31
C GLN A 166 -6.92 17.70 0.83
N LYS A 167 -7.40 17.99 -0.39
CA LYS A 167 -7.24 19.29 -1.05
C LYS A 167 -5.78 19.77 -0.99
N GLY A 168 -4.87 18.92 -1.47
CA GLY A 168 -3.43 19.19 -1.46
C GLY A 168 -2.72 19.13 -0.10
N VAL A 169 -3.45 19.01 1.02
CA VAL A 169 -2.85 18.93 2.36
C VAL A 169 -2.54 17.48 2.72
N TYR A 170 -1.26 17.20 3.00
CA TYR A 170 -0.81 15.87 3.44
C TYR A 170 -1.18 15.62 4.91
N LEU A 171 -1.92 14.54 5.17
CA LEU A 171 -2.33 14.10 6.50
C LEU A 171 -1.74 12.72 6.80
N HIS A 172 -1.06 12.62 7.93
CA HIS A 172 -0.48 11.37 8.40
C HIS A 172 -1.57 10.45 8.97
N GLY A 173 -1.54 9.18 8.58
CA GLY A 173 -2.26 8.11 9.27
C GLY A 173 -1.34 7.32 10.20
N ASN A 174 -1.73 6.08 10.50
CA ASN A 174 -0.94 5.19 11.35
C ASN A 174 0.35 4.73 10.67
N LYS A 175 1.37 4.46 11.49
CA LYS A 175 2.65 3.85 11.09
C LYS A 175 3.05 2.74 12.06
N TYR A 176 3.75 1.72 11.55
CA TYR A 176 4.35 0.65 12.36
C TYR A 176 5.75 0.36 11.87
N SER A 177 6.68 0.15 12.80
CA SER A 177 8.05 -0.22 12.47
C SER A 177 8.11 -1.60 11.83
N ILE A 178 8.97 -1.75 10.83
CA ILE A 178 9.19 -2.98 10.06
C ILE A 178 10.69 -3.18 9.81
N ARG A 179 11.10 -4.38 9.41
CA ARG A 179 12.42 -4.59 8.80
C ARG A 179 12.26 -4.49 7.29
N ASN A 180 12.05 -5.61 6.62
CA ASN A 180 11.64 -5.68 5.22
C ASN A 180 10.13 -5.91 5.10
N PHE A 181 9.62 -5.77 3.89
CA PHE A 181 8.22 -6.01 3.59
C PHE A 181 8.08 -7.00 2.44
N HIS A 182 7.35 -8.08 2.71
CA HIS A 182 6.83 -9.00 1.72
C HIS A 182 5.36 -9.24 2.06
N GLY A 183 4.44 -8.90 1.16
CA GLY A 183 3.01 -9.03 1.40
C GLY A 183 2.17 -8.17 0.48
N SER A 184 0.96 -7.84 0.94
CA SER A 184 -0.04 -7.13 0.17
C SER A 184 -0.36 -5.78 0.79
N LEU A 185 -0.52 -4.77 -0.06
CA LEU A 185 -1.06 -3.44 0.25
C LEU A 185 -2.44 -3.30 -0.39
N ARG A 186 -3.43 -2.80 0.35
CA ARG A 186 -4.83 -2.74 -0.11
C ARG A 186 -5.49 -1.44 0.28
N ILE A 187 -6.31 -0.90 -0.63
CA ILE A 187 -7.10 0.31 -0.42
C ILE A 187 -8.54 0.00 -0.79
N VAL A 188 -9.47 0.34 0.11
CA VAL A 188 -10.90 0.09 -0.05
C VAL A 188 -11.66 1.39 0.13
N ARG A 189 -12.48 1.75 -0.86
CA ARG A 189 -13.41 2.87 -0.77
C ARG A 189 -14.83 2.38 -0.60
N ILE A 190 -15.51 2.89 0.42
CA ILE A 190 -16.97 2.77 0.61
C ILE A 190 -17.54 4.14 0.91
N GLY A 191 -18.43 4.62 0.04
CA GLY A 191 -19.03 5.94 0.11
C GLY A 191 -17.96 7.04 0.08
N ASN A 192 -17.88 7.82 1.15
CA ASN A 192 -16.95 8.93 1.32
C ASN A 192 -15.77 8.59 2.24
N LYS A 193 -15.38 7.32 2.30
CA LYS A 193 -14.29 6.85 3.15
C LYS A 193 -13.36 5.94 2.37
N ALA A 194 -12.06 6.18 2.49
CA ALA A 194 -11.01 5.30 1.98
C ALA A 194 -10.27 4.68 3.16
N SER A 195 -10.20 3.36 3.21
CA SER A 195 -9.52 2.61 4.25
C SER A 195 -8.30 1.89 3.67
N THR A 196 -7.22 1.88 4.43
CA THR A 196 -5.94 1.27 4.02
C THR A 196 -5.67 0.04 4.86
N TYR A 197 -5.14 -1.01 4.24
CA TYR A 197 -4.88 -2.31 4.87
C TYR A 197 -3.58 -2.89 4.36
N TYR A 198 -2.91 -3.67 5.21
CA TYR A 198 -1.81 -4.51 4.79
C TYR A 198 -1.93 -5.93 5.32
N LYS A 199 -1.24 -6.85 4.66
CA LYS A 199 -1.10 -8.23 5.09
C LYS A 199 0.31 -8.68 4.75
N ARG A 200 1.01 -9.34 5.68
CA ARG A 200 2.33 -9.92 5.41
C ARG A 200 2.18 -11.30 4.77
N GLU A 201 3.18 -11.71 4.00
CA GLU A 201 3.26 -13.08 3.48
C GLU A 201 3.10 -14.10 4.61
N GLY A 202 2.39 -15.20 4.31
CA GLY A 202 2.10 -16.28 5.27
C GLY A 202 1.08 -15.90 6.36
N LYS A 203 0.60 -14.65 6.40
CA LYS A 203 -0.50 -14.24 7.28
C LYS A 203 -1.83 -14.32 6.53
N THR A 204 -2.87 -14.75 7.24
CA THR A 204 -4.23 -14.87 6.71
C THR A 204 -5.05 -13.59 6.93
N GLU A 205 -4.73 -12.81 7.96
CA GLU A 205 -5.52 -11.65 8.39
C GLU A 205 -4.97 -10.34 7.83
N TRP A 206 -5.89 -9.48 7.39
CA TRP A 206 -5.59 -8.10 7.01
C TRP A 206 -5.54 -7.23 8.27
N LYS A 207 -4.47 -6.45 8.42
CA LYS A 207 -4.40 -5.40 9.42
C LYS A 207 -4.80 -4.07 8.79
N LYS A 208 -5.86 -3.48 9.33
CA LYS A 208 -6.29 -2.13 8.98
C LYS A 208 -5.28 -1.12 9.52
N MET A 209 -4.89 -0.17 8.67
CA MET A 209 -4.02 0.95 9.04
C MET A 209 -4.86 2.13 9.48
N GLU A 210 -5.67 2.71 8.58
CA GLU A 210 -6.49 3.88 8.89
C GLU A 210 -7.69 4.00 7.94
N THR A 211 -8.73 4.73 8.35
CA THR A 211 -9.83 5.19 7.50
C THR A 211 -9.83 6.71 7.40
N PHE A 212 -9.70 7.22 6.18
CA PHE A 212 -9.72 8.64 5.88
C PHE A 212 -11.08 9.05 5.31
N ARG A 213 -11.48 10.30 5.54
CA ARG A 213 -12.51 10.94 4.71
C ARG A 213 -11.98 11.05 3.29
N PHE A 214 -12.84 10.75 2.33
CA PHE A 214 -12.50 10.66 0.92
C PHE A 214 -13.69 11.08 0.06
N THR A 215 -13.48 11.28 -1.24
CA THR A 215 -14.53 11.73 -2.15
C THR A 215 -15.16 10.56 -2.92
N LYS A 216 -16.27 10.87 -3.61
CA LYS A 216 -16.96 9.93 -4.52
C LYS A 216 -16.54 10.10 -5.98
N ASN A 217 -15.57 10.97 -6.27
CA ASN A 217 -15.11 11.24 -7.63
C ASN A 217 -14.41 10.01 -8.24
N ASP A 218 -14.27 9.98 -9.55
CA ASP A 218 -13.54 8.91 -10.23
C ASP A 218 -12.06 8.97 -9.81
N VAL A 219 -11.46 7.79 -9.60
CA VAL A 219 -10.08 7.70 -9.12
C VAL A 219 -9.19 6.90 -10.05
N GLY A 220 -7.96 7.35 -10.19
CA GLY A 220 -6.85 6.52 -10.65
C GLY A 220 -6.27 5.76 -9.47
N CYS A 221 -5.61 4.64 -9.75
CA CYS A 221 -4.76 3.96 -8.78
C CYS A 221 -3.35 3.82 -9.34
N GLY A 222 -2.39 3.40 -8.53
CA GLY A 222 -1.04 3.19 -9.03
C GLY A 222 -0.08 2.87 -7.91
N PHE A 223 1.09 2.37 -8.29
CA PHE A 223 2.15 2.06 -7.35
C PHE A 223 3.50 2.52 -7.90
N LEU A 224 4.43 2.76 -6.99
CA LEU A 224 5.74 3.29 -7.33
C LEU A 224 6.83 2.78 -6.39
N LEU A 225 8.05 2.85 -6.90
CA LEU A 225 9.29 2.81 -6.15
C LEU A 225 10.11 4.06 -6.48
N GLN A 226 10.65 4.74 -5.48
CA GLN A 226 11.56 5.86 -5.66
C GLN A 226 12.58 5.96 -4.51
N ASN A 227 13.72 6.60 -4.78
CA ASN A 227 14.81 6.78 -3.81
C ASN A 227 14.80 8.15 -3.10
N PHE A 228 13.66 8.85 -3.11
CA PHE A 228 13.51 10.17 -2.51
C PHE A 228 12.08 10.39 -2.04
N ILE A 229 11.87 11.30 -1.10
CA ILE A 229 10.57 11.93 -0.84
C ILE A 229 10.58 13.39 -1.29
N MET A 230 9.41 14.00 -1.46
CA MET A 230 9.26 15.27 -2.19
C MET A 230 10.14 16.44 -1.72
N ARG A 231 10.60 16.46 -0.46
CA ARG A 231 11.39 17.56 0.11
C ARG A 231 12.91 17.42 -0.07
N ARG A 232 13.38 16.35 -0.71
CA ARG A 232 14.81 16.11 -0.90
C ARG A 232 15.30 16.89 -2.11
N GLU A 233 16.22 17.81 -1.88
CA GLU A 233 16.82 18.69 -2.91
C GLU A 233 18.12 18.12 -3.50
N SER A 234 18.79 17.20 -2.80
CA SER A 234 19.99 16.53 -3.30
C SER A 234 20.08 15.07 -2.83
N ILE A 235 20.78 14.25 -3.60
CA ILE A 235 20.91 12.82 -3.37
C ILE A 235 22.23 12.30 -3.93
N THR A 236 22.87 11.35 -3.23
CA THR A 236 24.02 10.61 -3.80
C THR A 236 23.57 9.25 -4.34
N ALA A 237 22.66 8.56 -3.66
CA ALA A 237 22.13 7.25 -4.04
C ALA A 237 23.23 6.28 -4.52
N ARG A 238 24.17 5.93 -3.63
CA ARG A 238 25.31 5.04 -3.95
C ARG A 238 24.89 3.63 -4.35
N SER A 239 23.71 3.20 -3.92
CA SER A 239 23.16 1.87 -4.17
C SER A 239 21.76 1.97 -4.77
N PRO A 240 21.38 1.06 -5.68
CA PRO A 240 20.03 1.03 -6.23
C PRO A 240 19.04 0.40 -5.24
N VAL A 241 17.87 1.01 -5.08
CA VAL A 241 16.73 0.42 -4.37
C VAL A 241 15.96 -0.47 -5.34
N GLN A 242 15.54 -1.63 -4.86
CA GLN A 242 14.76 -2.58 -5.66
C GLN A 242 13.47 -2.96 -4.95
N ALA A 243 12.40 -3.07 -5.72
CA ALA A 243 11.16 -3.72 -5.30
C ALA A 243 10.64 -4.65 -6.39
N ARG A 244 9.87 -5.64 -5.97
CA ARG A 244 9.15 -6.58 -6.85
C ARG A 244 7.65 -6.46 -6.60
N PHE A 245 6.87 -6.65 -7.65
CA PHE A 245 5.42 -6.66 -7.63
C PHE A 245 4.95 -7.95 -8.29
N ASP A 246 4.17 -8.72 -7.55
CA ASP A 246 3.74 -10.07 -7.93
C ASP A 246 2.34 -10.08 -8.54
N ASN A 247 1.50 -9.15 -8.10
CA ASN A 247 0.13 -9.10 -8.54
C ASN A 247 -0.50 -7.73 -8.30
N PHE A 248 -1.29 -7.28 -9.26
CA PHE A 248 -2.24 -6.20 -9.07
C PHE A 248 -3.66 -6.76 -9.25
N ARG A 249 -4.55 -6.47 -8.30
CA ARG A 249 -5.94 -6.95 -8.35
C ARG A 249 -6.95 -5.86 -8.03
N ILE A 250 -8.01 -5.83 -8.81
CA ILE A 250 -9.29 -5.23 -8.47
C ILE A 250 -10.18 -6.33 -7.90
N ASN A 251 -10.23 -6.43 -6.58
CA ASN A 251 -11.10 -7.40 -5.90
C ASN A 251 -12.59 -7.06 -6.11
N ALA A 252 -12.90 -5.76 -6.14
CA ALA A 252 -14.22 -5.25 -6.45
C ALA A 252 -14.14 -3.81 -7.00
N ALA A 253 -15.04 -3.46 -7.91
CA ALA A 253 -15.25 -2.09 -8.38
C ALA A 253 -16.68 -1.95 -8.90
N GLN A 254 -17.34 -0.83 -8.62
CA GLN A 254 -18.68 -0.56 -9.15
C GLN A 254 -18.66 -0.35 -10.66
N GLU A 255 -17.67 0.38 -11.16
CA GLU A 255 -17.51 0.66 -12.59
C GLU A 255 -16.04 0.98 -12.92
N ILE A 256 -15.60 0.58 -14.11
CA ILE A 256 -14.29 0.91 -14.68
C ILE A 256 -14.54 1.83 -15.88
N ILE A 257 -13.83 2.95 -15.93
CA ILE A 257 -13.92 3.96 -16.98
C ILE A 257 -12.62 3.91 -17.77
N GLU A 258 -12.65 3.33 -18.97
CA GLU A 258 -11.50 3.34 -19.89
C GLU A 258 -11.43 4.71 -20.56
N GLU A 259 -10.22 5.24 -20.75
CA GLU A 259 -10.02 6.41 -21.59
C GLU A 259 -10.25 6.02 -23.07
N GLU A 260 -10.95 6.87 -23.84
CA GLU A 260 -11.01 6.69 -25.29
C GLU A 260 -9.59 6.87 -25.86
N ILE A 261 -9.03 5.80 -26.41
CA ILE A 261 -7.70 5.76 -27.04
C ILE A 261 -7.76 6.35 -28.45
#